data_AF-C0EQH9-F1
#
_entry.id   AF-C0EQH9-F1
#
_cell.length_a   1.000
_cell.length_b   1.000
_cell.length_c   1.000
_cell.angle_alpha   90.00
_cell.angle_beta   90.00
_cell.angle_gamma   90.00
#
_symmetry.space_group_name_H-M   'P 1'
#
loop_
_entity.id
_entity.type
_entity.pdbx_description
1 polymer ?
#
loop_
_entity_poly.entity_id
_entity_poly.type
_entity_poly.pdbx_seq_one_letter_code
_entity_poly.pdbx_strand_id
1 'polypeptide(L)'
;MEQKRRFAAALLLAAVLPLYAHSFPFAEESPIAYGKVKIQSWKARRDFNIVKQDLDFSCGAASVATLLNNFYGQKLTEEEVLEKLDKGQMRASFEDMRRIMPDLGFEAKGYALSFEQLAQLKIPIIVYLKYRKDDHFPVLRGIDSNTVLLADTSLGHVSMSRAQFLDAWKTREGNLAGKILAVVPKKAETISNQLFFTHHPKLQTEFAVKQIRLRRVE
;
A
#
# COMPACT_ATOMS: atom_id res chain seq x y z
N MET A 1 -38.90 -15.78 90.54
CA MET A 1 -38.02 -16.95 90.34
C MET A 1 -38.12 -17.38 88.90
N GLU A 2 -36.95 -17.64 88.28
CA GLU A 2 -36.71 -18.29 86.96
C GLU A 2 -37.35 -17.64 85.72
N GLN A 3 -36.65 -16.87 84.89
CA GLN A 3 -35.46 -17.10 84.07
C GLN A 3 -35.70 -17.95 82.78
N LYS A 4 -35.62 -17.22 81.65
CA LYS A 4 -35.27 -17.62 80.27
C LYS A 4 -36.28 -18.52 79.52
N ARG A 5 -36.65 -18.08 78.32
CA ARG A 5 -35.89 -18.30 77.07
C ARG A 5 -36.49 -17.44 75.95
N ARG A 6 -35.64 -16.58 75.39
CA ARG A 6 -35.87 -15.86 74.14
C ARG A 6 -35.81 -16.88 73.00
N PHE A 7 -36.88 -16.97 72.20
CA PHE A 7 -36.81 -17.55 70.86
C PHE A 7 -37.08 -16.42 69.87
N ALA A 8 -36.01 -15.94 69.25
CA ALA A 8 -36.06 -15.09 68.08
C ALA A 8 -36.47 -15.96 66.89
N ALA A 9 -37.72 -15.84 66.44
CA ALA A 9 -38.14 -16.36 65.15
C ALA A 9 -37.69 -15.36 64.08
N ALA A 10 -36.53 -15.61 63.48
CA ALA A 10 -36.10 -14.89 62.28
C ALA A 10 -36.96 -15.39 61.10
N LEU A 11 -37.93 -14.57 60.68
CA LEU A 11 -38.62 -14.76 59.40
C LEU A 11 -37.60 -14.50 58.28
N LEU A 12 -37.10 -15.56 57.67
CA LEU A 12 -36.42 -15.50 56.37
C LEU A 12 -37.47 -15.22 55.30
N LEU A 13 -37.75 -13.94 55.04
CA LEU A 13 -38.37 -13.52 53.78
C LEU A 13 -37.31 -13.68 52.68
N ALA A 14 -37.28 -14.85 52.06
CA ALA A 14 -36.61 -15.01 50.77
C ALA A 14 -37.43 -14.25 49.72
N ALA A 15 -37.13 -12.95 49.56
CA ALA A 15 -37.57 -12.21 48.40
C ALA A 15 -36.88 -12.82 47.16
N VAL A 16 -37.58 -13.72 46.48
CA VAL A 16 -37.19 -14.20 45.15
C VAL A 16 -37.40 -13.02 44.20
N LEU A 17 -36.42 -12.13 44.14
CA LEU A 17 -36.29 -11.22 43.01
C LEU A 17 -35.97 -12.11 41.81
N PRO A 18 -36.81 -12.15 40.76
CA PRO A 18 -36.39 -12.76 39.53
C PRO A 18 -35.17 -11.96 39.07
N LEU A 19 -33.98 -12.57 39.14
CA LEU A 19 -32.85 -12.11 38.35
C LEU A 19 -33.33 -12.24 36.91
N TYR A 20 -33.86 -11.15 36.36
CA TYR A 20 -33.86 -10.96 34.93
C TYR A 20 -32.39 -10.92 34.55
N ALA A 21 -31.81 -12.09 34.26
CA ALA A 21 -30.57 -12.19 33.54
C ALA A 21 -30.81 -11.53 32.20
N HIS A 22 -30.61 -10.22 32.14
CA HIS A 22 -30.41 -9.53 30.88
C HIS A 22 -29.11 -10.12 30.36
N SER A 23 -29.23 -11.03 29.41
CA SER A 23 -28.10 -11.39 28.55
C SER A 23 -27.74 -10.10 27.82
N PHE A 24 -26.93 -9.26 28.45
CA PHE A 24 -26.22 -8.23 27.74
C PHE A 24 -25.39 -8.98 26.70
N PRO A 25 -25.60 -8.74 25.39
CA PRO A 25 -24.74 -9.35 24.39
C PRO A 25 -23.31 -9.00 24.78
N PHE A 26 -22.48 -10.02 24.95
CA PHE A 26 -21.05 -9.83 25.14
C PHE A 26 -20.58 -8.92 24.01
N ALA A 27 -19.80 -7.88 24.34
CA ALA A 27 -19.20 -6.94 23.39
C ALA A 27 -18.15 -7.59 22.45
N GLU A 28 -18.24 -8.91 22.25
CA GLU A 28 -17.76 -9.62 21.06
C GLU A 28 -18.90 -9.62 20.02
N GLU A 29 -19.46 -8.44 19.74
CA GLU A 29 -20.39 -8.27 18.63
C GLU A 29 -19.62 -8.54 17.33
N SER A 30 -19.80 -9.73 16.75
CA SER A 30 -19.30 -10.05 15.42
C SER A 30 -19.76 -8.95 14.45
N PRO A 31 -18.86 -8.11 13.90
CA PRO A 31 -19.25 -7.00 13.02
C PRO A 31 -20.01 -7.48 11.79
N ILE A 32 -19.82 -8.76 11.45
CA ILE A 32 -20.49 -9.49 10.37
C ILE A 32 -21.99 -9.65 10.67
N ALA A 33 -22.36 -9.96 11.92
CA ALA A 33 -23.76 -10.20 12.31
C ALA A 33 -24.62 -8.92 12.26
N TYR A 34 -24.02 -7.76 12.47
CA TYR A 34 -24.70 -6.45 12.48
C TYR A 34 -24.54 -5.67 11.17
N GLY A 35 -24.01 -6.29 10.11
CA GLY A 35 -23.88 -5.66 8.79
C GLY A 35 -22.97 -4.44 8.73
N LYS A 36 -22.12 -4.21 9.75
CA LYS A 36 -21.20 -3.06 9.84
C LYS A 36 -19.87 -3.29 9.13
N VAL A 37 -19.74 -4.36 8.35
CA VAL A 37 -18.51 -4.63 7.61
C VAL A 37 -18.53 -3.87 6.29
N LYS A 38 -17.59 -2.94 6.13
CA LYS A 38 -17.31 -2.32 4.84
C LYS A 38 -16.67 -3.38 3.92
N ILE A 39 -17.50 -4.01 3.09
CA ILE A 39 -17.04 -5.01 2.12
C ILE A 39 -16.33 -4.28 0.97
N GLN A 40 -15.08 -4.64 0.71
CA GLN A 40 -14.32 -4.17 -0.45
C GLN A 40 -14.04 -5.34 -1.38
N SER A 41 -14.22 -5.13 -2.69
CA SER A 41 -13.86 -6.14 -3.68
C SER A 41 -12.34 -6.36 -3.71
N TRP A 42 -11.92 -7.55 -4.13
CA TRP A 42 -10.50 -7.87 -4.32
C TRP A 42 -9.82 -6.89 -5.27
N LYS A 43 -10.50 -6.49 -6.35
CA LYS A 43 -10.01 -5.47 -7.29
C LYS A 43 -9.80 -4.12 -6.59
N ALA A 44 -10.78 -3.65 -5.81
CA ALA A 44 -10.67 -2.39 -5.08
C ALA A 44 -9.49 -2.39 -4.08
N ARG A 45 -9.23 -3.53 -3.42
CA ARG A 45 -8.08 -3.67 -2.51
C ARG A 45 -6.74 -3.73 -3.27
N ARG A 46 -6.69 -4.46 -4.39
CA ARG A 46 -5.50 -4.61 -5.24
C ARG A 46 -5.08 -3.28 -5.86
N ASP A 47 -6.04 -2.49 -6.30
CA ASP A 47 -5.84 -1.24 -7.03
C ASP A 47 -5.92 -0.01 -6.10
N PHE A 48 -6.07 -0.21 -4.78
CA PHE A 48 -6.23 0.87 -3.82
C PHE A 48 -5.08 1.89 -3.95
N ASN A 49 -5.39 3.19 -4.00
CA ASN A 49 -4.37 4.23 -4.10
C ASN A 49 -3.44 4.08 -5.33
N ILE A 50 -3.95 3.54 -6.44
CA ILE A 50 -3.25 3.51 -7.74
C ILE A 50 -4.16 4.17 -8.77
N VAL A 51 -3.63 5.14 -9.51
CA VAL A 51 -4.28 5.61 -10.74
C VAL A 51 -4.05 4.53 -11.79
N LYS A 52 -5.12 3.82 -12.15
CA LYS A 52 -5.05 2.74 -13.15
C LYS A 52 -4.81 3.34 -14.52
N GLN A 53 -4.04 2.63 -15.34
CA GLN A 53 -3.96 2.95 -16.75
C GLN A 53 -5.11 2.26 -17.48
N ASP A 54 -5.75 2.98 -18.39
CA ASP A 54 -6.77 2.45 -19.29
C ASP A 54 -6.24 2.20 -20.72
N LEU A 55 -5.05 2.71 -21.05
CA LEU A 55 -4.40 2.56 -22.37
C LEU A 55 -3.07 1.79 -22.28
N ASP A 56 -2.70 1.10 -23.36
CA ASP A 56 -1.48 0.27 -23.39
C ASP A 56 -0.18 1.09 -23.33
N PHE A 57 -0.23 2.38 -23.68
CA PHE A 57 0.95 3.26 -23.77
C PHE A 57 1.07 4.29 -22.64
N SER A 58 0.10 4.33 -21.74
CA SER A 58 -0.06 5.38 -20.74
C SER A 58 0.49 5.03 -19.35
N CYS A 59 1.17 3.89 -19.19
CA CYS A 59 1.74 3.46 -17.91
C CYS A 59 2.63 4.54 -17.26
N GLY A 60 3.39 5.30 -18.04
CA GLY A 60 4.17 6.44 -17.55
C GLY A 60 3.31 7.56 -16.96
N ALA A 61 2.22 7.91 -17.64
CA ALA A 61 1.28 8.95 -17.19
C ALA A 61 0.57 8.55 -15.88
N ALA A 62 0.02 7.34 -15.86
CA ALA A 62 -0.64 6.78 -14.69
C ALA A 62 0.32 6.62 -13.49
N SER A 63 1.62 6.37 -13.74
CA SER A 63 2.62 6.24 -12.67
C SER A 63 3.02 7.59 -12.08
N VAL A 64 3.12 8.63 -12.91
CA VAL A 64 3.27 10.01 -12.45
C VAL A 64 2.08 10.41 -11.59
N ALA A 65 0.85 10.20 -12.08
CA ALA A 65 -0.37 10.51 -11.32
C ALA A 65 -0.41 9.73 -9.99
N THR A 66 -0.11 8.43 -10.02
CA THR A 66 -0.06 7.58 -8.82
C THR A 66 0.96 8.10 -7.80
N LEU A 67 2.19 8.43 -8.22
CA LEU A 67 3.21 8.92 -7.30
C LEU A 67 2.82 10.27 -6.69
N LEU A 68 2.43 11.22 -7.53
CA LEU A 68 2.13 12.59 -7.11
C LEU A 68 0.88 12.65 -6.21
N ASN A 69 -0.15 11.86 -6.52
CA ASN A 69 -1.37 11.84 -5.71
C ASN A 69 -1.13 11.26 -4.33
N ASN A 70 -0.44 10.12 -4.27
CA ASN A 70 -0.31 9.38 -3.02
C ASN A 70 0.78 9.90 -2.10
N PHE A 71 1.87 10.42 -2.67
CA PHE A 71 2.99 10.90 -1.89
C PHE A 71 2.95 12.41 -1.67
N TYR A 72 2.49 13.20 -2.65
CA TYR A 72 2.47 14.67 -2.58
C TYR A 72 1.07 15.29 -2.52
N GLY A 73 0.03 14.46 -2.33
CA GLY A 73 -1.34 14.92 -2.11
C GLY A 73 -2.00 15.58 -3.33
N GLN A 74 -1.47 15.34 -4.53
CA GLN A 74 -2.09 15.83 -5.78
C GLN A 74 -3.40 15.08 -6.09
N LYS A 75 -4.13 15.56 -7.10
CA LYS A 75 -5.37 14.94 -7.59
C LYS A 75 -5.37 14.90 -9.12
N LEU A 76 -4.36 14.26 -9.68
CA LEU A 76 -4.18 14.09 -11.11
C LEU A 76 -4.87 12.83 -11.62
N THR A 77 -5.49 12.91 -12.79
CA THR A 77 -5.97 11.74 -13.55
C THR A 77 -4.92 11.26 -14.55
N GLU A 78 -5.16 10.09 -15.16
CA GLU A 78 -4.31 9.59 -16.25
C GLU A 78 -4.35 10.53 -17.46
N GLU A 79 -5.54 11.00 -17.82
CA GLU A 79 -5.81 11.87 -18.96
C GLU A 79 -5.11 13.22 -18.81
N GLU A 80 -5.21 13.86 -17.65
CA GLU A 80 -4.55 15.14 -17.38
C GLU A 80 -3.03 15.07 -17.55
N VAL A 81 -2.42 13.93 -17.20
CA VAL A 81 -0.97 13.72 -17.38
C VAL A 81 -0.65 13.36 -18.83
N LEU A 82 -1.50 12.58 -19.51
CA LEU A 82 -1.35 12.25 -20.93
C LEU A 82 -1.40 13.49 -21.82
N GLU A 83 -2.33 14.40 -21.56
CA GLU A 83 -2.45 15.68 -22.27
C GLU A 83 -1.17 16.50 -22.14
N LYS A 84 -0.55 16.52 -20.96
CA LYS A 84 0.74 17.21 -20.73
C LYS A 84 1.91 16.54 -21.43
N LEU A 85 1.90 15.21 -21.54
CA LEU A 85 2.96 14.48 -22.25
C LEU A 85 2.93 14.78 -23.76
N ASP A 86 1.74 14.99 -24.33
CA ASP A 86 1.53 15.35 -25.74
C ASP A 86 2.26 14.40 -26.71
N LYS A 87 2.02 13.09 -26.55
CA LYS A 87 2.68 12.02 -27.33
C LYS A 87 1.72 11.19 -28.19
N GLY A 88 0.45 11.56 -28.25
CA GLY A 88 -0.57 10.71 -28.87
C GLY A 88 -0.54 9.30 -28.29
N GLN A 89 -0.33 8.29 -29.13
CA GLN A 89 -0.28 6.87 -28.73
C GLN A 89 1.13 6.33 -28.47
N MET A 90 2.15 7.18 -28.43
CA MET A 90 3.53 6.76 -28.17
C MET A 90 3.78 6.63 -26.66
N ARG A 91 4.48 5.57 -26.25
CA ARG A 91 4.90 5.37 -24.85
C ARG A 91 5.81 6.50 -24.36
N ALA A 92 5.59 6.94 -23.12
CA ALA A 92 6.42 7.95 -22.48
C ALA A 92 7.75 7.37 -21.98
N SER A 93 8.84 8.12 -22.17
CA SER A 93 10.15 7.85 -21.57
C SER A 93 10.34 8.63 -20.26
N PHE A 94 11.40 8.35 -19.51
CA PHE A 94 11.79 9.16 -18.36
C PHE A 94 12.07 10.62 -18.71
N GLU A 95 12.59 10.88 -19.90
CA GLU A 95 12.83 12.25 -20.35
C GLU A 95 11.51 12.99 -20.61
N ASP A 96 10.52 12.31 -21.19
CA ASP A 96 9.18 12.87 -21.37
C ASP A 96 8.51 13.17 -20.04
N MET A 97 8.56 12.21 -19.09
CA MET A 97 8.03 12.41 -17.74
C MET A 97 8.76 13.55 -17.03
N ARG A 98 10.08 13.65 -17.15
CA ARG A 98 10.87 14.75 -16.57
C ARG A 98 10.45 16.11 -17.12
N ARG A 99 10.22 16.20 -18.43
CA ARG A 99 9.85 17.44 -19.14
C ARG A 99 8.57 18.07 -18.59
N ILE A 100 7.58 17.27 -18.20
CA ILE A 100 6.28 17.77 -17.71
C ILE A 100 6.25 18.12 -16.21
N MET A 101 7.25 17.70 -15.43
CA MET A 101 7.28 17.90 -13.97
C MET A 101 7.22 19.38 -13.56
N PRO A 102 7.93 20.30 -14.24
CA PRO A 102 7.83 21.73 -13.95
C PRO A 102 6.40 22.27 -13.98
N ASP A 103 5.59 21.83 -14.94
CA ASP A 103 4.19 22.26 -15.12
C ASP A 103 3.27 21.70 -14.03
N LEU A 104 3.70 20.61 -13.39
CA LEU A 104 3.05 20.00 -12.24
C LEU A 104 3.57 20.56 -10.90
N GLY A 105 4.55 21.48 -10.91
CA GLY A 105 5.14 22.06 -9.70
C GLY A 105 6.27 21.22 -9.08
N PHE A 106 6.79 20.23 -9.80
CA PHE A 106 7.83 19.30 -9.36
C PHE A 106 9.10 19.44 -10.20
N GLU A 107 10.17 18.85 -9.70
CA GLU A 107 11.38 18.57 -10.45
C GLU A 107 11.59 17.06 -10.45
N ALA A 108 12.09 16.53 -11.57
CA ALA A 108 12.50 15.14 -11.62
C ALA A 108 13.90 14.98 -12.19
N LYS A 109 14.57 13.92 -11.75
CA LYS A 109 15.91 13.60 -12.21
C LYS A 109 16.07 12.09 -12.37
N GLY A 110 16.58 11.72 -13.54
CA GLY A 110 16.92 10.34 -13.86
C GLY A 110 18.24 9.96 -13.21
N TYR A 111 18.27 8.78 -12.57
CA TYR A 111 19.49 8.23 -11.98
C TYR A 111 19.67 6.77 -12.40
N ALA A 112 20.93 6.35 -12.40
CA ALA A 112 21.31 4.95 -12.48
C ALA A 112 21.92 4.55 -11.14
N LEU A 113 21.35 3.55 -10.46
CA LEU A 113 21.70 3.16 -9.09
C LEU A 113 22.00 1.67 -8.99
N SER A 114 22.78 1.28 -7.98
CA SER A 114 22.83 -0.09 -7.49
C SER A 114 21.59 -0.41 -6.65
N PHE A 115 21.33 -1.69 -6.39
CA PHE A 115 20.20 -2.09 -5.54
C PHE A 115 20.37 -1.61 -4.10
N GLU A 116 21.60 -1.60 -3.60
CA GLU A 116 21.95 -1.13 -2.26
C GLU A 116 21.68 0.37 -2.12
N GLN A 117 22.02 1.16 -3.13
CA GLN A 117 21.68 2.59 -3.17
C GLN A 117 20.17 2.81 -3.27
N LEU A 118 19.48 2.00 -4.08
CA LEU A 118 18.02 2.05 -4.21
C LEU A 118 17.34 1.78 -2.86
N ALA A 119 17.82 0.79 -2.10
CA ALA A 119 17.26 0.41 -0.80
C ALA A 119 17.44 1.47 0.30
N GLN A 120 18.36 2.43 0.10
CA GLN A 120 18.59 3.55 1.03
C GLN A 120 17.67 4.76 0.78
N LEU A 121 16.94 4.79 -0.35
CA LEU A 121 16.04 5.90 -0.66
C LEU A 121 14.86 5.93 0.30
N LYS A 122 14.48 7.14 0.75
CA LYS A 122 13.40 7.36 1.72
C LYS A 122 12.09 7.84 1.10
N ILE A 123 12.03 7.93 -0.23
CA ILE A 123 10.89 8.44 -0.98
C ILE A 123 10.50 7.43 -2.05
N PRO A 124 9.21 7.38 -2.44
CA PRO A 124 8.79 6.59 -3.58
C PRO A 124 9.39 7.17 -4.87
N ILE A 125 9.69 6.30 -5.82
CA ILE A 125 10.34 6.65 -7.08
C ILE A 125 9.73 5.83 -8.21
N ILE A 126 9.84 6.31 -9.44
CA ILE A 126 9.43 5.53 -10.62
C ILE A 126 10.63 4.71 -11.08
N VAL A 127 10.47 3.38 -11.19
CA VAL A 127 11.52 2.48 -11.69
C VAL A 127 11.25 2.14 -13.16
N TYR A 128 12.32 1.90 -13.91
CA TYR A 128 12.20 1.35 -15.26
C TYR A 128 12.42 -0.15 -15.21
N LEU A 129 11.39 -0.92 -15.50
CA LEU A 129 11.44 -2.38 -15.60
C LEU A 129 11.29 -2.79 -17.06
N LYS A 130 12.00 -3.85 -17.43
CA LYS A 130 11.88 -4.48 -18.73
C LYS A 130 11.37 -5.90 -18.57
N TYR A 131 10.13 -6.13 -18.97
CA TYR A 131 9.58 -7.48 -19.05
C TYR A 131 9.70 -7.98 -20.48
N ARG A 132 10.66 -8.86 -20.73
CA ARG A 132 10.97 -9.36 -22.08
C ARG A 132 11.29 -8.21 -23.06
N LYS A 133 10.32 -7.81 -23.88
CA LYS A 133 10.44 -6.73 -24.87
C LYS A 133 9.63 -5.48 -24.50
N ASP A 134 8.88 -5.52 -23.40
CA ASP A 134 8.02 -4.43 -22.97
C ASP A 134 8.67 -3.58 -21.87
N ASP A 135 8.68 -2.28 -22.12
CA ASP A 135 9.08 -1.25 -21.18
C ASP A 135 7.93 -0.93 -20.22
N HIS A 136 8.24 -0.87 -18.92
CA HIS A 136 7.27 -0.58 -17.87
C HIS A 136 7.80 0.36 -16.79
N PHE A 137 6.91 1.17 -16.22
CA PHE A 137 7.29 2.28 -15.33
C PHE A 137 6.58 2.27 -13.97
N PRO A 138 6.57 1.17 -13.19
CA PRO A 138 5.81 1.15 -11.95
C PRO A 138 6.44 2.05 -10.87
N VAL A 139 5.63 2.43 -9.88
CA VAL A 139 6.08 3.21 -8.73
C VAL A 139 6.61 2.28 -7.64
N LEU A 140 7.88 2.40 -7.27
CA LEU A 140 8.43 1.72 -6.10
C LEU A 140 7.95 2.44 -4.84
N ARG A 141 7.21 1.70 -4.01
CA ARG A 141 6.61 2.21 -2.76
C ARG A 141 7.15 1.50 -1.51
N GLY A 142 8.06 0.56 -1.66
CA GLY A 142 8.77 0.00 -0.53
C GLY A 142 9.84 -0.97 -0.95
N ILE A 143 10.90 -1.05 -0.16
CA ILE A 143 12.06 -1.86 -0.45
C ILE A 143 12.82 -2.19 0.84
N ASP A 144 13.25 -3.44 0.94
CA ASP A 144 14.27 -3.87 1.91
C ASP A 144 15.35 -4.70 1.20
N SER A 145 16.15 -5.44 1.97
CA SER A 145 17.23 -6.28 1.44
C SER A 145 16.74 -7.40 0.51
N ASN A 146 15.49 -7.84 0.61
CA ASN A 146 14.97 -9.04 -0.02
C ASN A 146 13.68 -8.83 -0.81
N THR A 147 12.93 -7.76 -0.56
CA THR A 147 11.57 -7.55 -1.02
C THR A 147 11.42 -6.15 -1.60
N VAL A 148 10.71 -6.07 -2.73
CA VAL A 148 10.33 -4.82 -3.38
C VAL A 148 8.82 -4.77 -3.53
N LEU A 149 8.21 -3.64 -3.16
CA LEU A 149 6.80 -3.35 -3.35
C LEU A 149 6.63 -2.30 -4.43
N LEU A 150 5.82 -2.65 -5.42
CA LEU A 150 5.49 -1.81 -6.56
C LEU A 150 4.00 -1.48 -6.55
N ALA A 151 3.67 -0.23 -6.84
CA ALA A 151 2.37 0.18 -7.31
C ALA A 151 2.42 0.18 -8.85
N ASP A 152 1.90 -0.89 -9.44
CA ASP A 152 1.86 -1.12 -10.87
C ASP A 152 0.51 -0.63 -11.45
N THR A 153 0.57 0.26 -12.42
CA THR A 153 -0.64 0.88 -13.02
C THR A 153 -1.48 -0.13 -13.79
N SER A 154 -0.89 -1.22 -14.30
CA SER A 154 -1.58 -2.34 -14.98
C SER A 154 -2.03 -3.41 -14.00
N LEU A 155 -1.14 -3.87 -13.12
CA LEU A 155 -1.39 -5.04 -12.26
C LEU A 155 -1.93 -4.71 -10.86
N GLY A 156 -1.77 -3.48 -10.40
CA GLY A 156 -2.07 -3.05 -9.03
C GLY A 156 -0.87 -3.20 -8.09
N HIS A 157 -1.11 -3.43 -6.81
CA HIS A 157 -0.02 -3.66 -5.85
C HIS A 157 0.69 -5.00 -6.09
N VAL A 158 1.97 -4.94 -6.47
CA VAL A 158 2.82 -6.11 -6.74
C VAL A 158 3.94 -6.20 -5.71
N SER A 159 4.24 -7.40 -5.24
CA SER A 159 5.41 -7.68 -4.39
C SER A 159 6.37 -8.62 -5.11
N MET A 160 7.65 -8.28 -5.13
CA MET A 160 8.70 -9.06 -5.78
C MET A 160 9.82 -9.39 -4.81
N SER A 161 10.45 -10.55 -4.99
CA SER A 161 11.76 -10.80 -4.40
C SER A 161 12.82 -9.93 -5.06
N ARG A 162 13.94 -9.70 -4.37
CA ARG A 162 15.11 -9.00 -4.91
C ARG A 162 15.58 -9.63 -6.23
N ALA A 163 15.61 -10.95 -6.33
CA ALA A 163 16.05 -11.64 -7.54
C ALA A 163 15.14 -11.34 -8.73
N GLN A 164 13.82 -11.46 -8.55
CA GLN A 164 12.83 -11.14 -9.61
C GLN A 164 12.90 -9.67 -10.02
N PHE A 165 13.04 -8.77 -9.05
CA PHE A 165 13.15 -7.35 -9.34
C PHE A 165 14.44 -7.03 -10.12
N LEU A 166 15.58 -7.60 -9.71
CA LEU A 166 16.87 -7.38 -10.37
C LEU A 166 16.88 -7.90 -11.81
N ASP A 167 16.23 -9.03 -12.07
CA ASP A 167 16.09 -9.61 -13.42
C ASP A 167 15.37 -8.64 -14.37
N ALA A 168 14.30 -7.99 -13.90
CA ALA A 168 13.56 -7.01 -14.69
C ALA A 168 14.21 -5.60 -14.73
N TRP A 169 14.95 -5.21 -13.68
CA TRP A 169 15.45 -3.84 -13.50
C TRP A 169 16.85 -3.60 -14.08
N LYS A 170 17.72 -4.63 -14.09
CA LYS A 170 19.07 -4.52 -14.64
C LYS A 170 19.03 -4.58 -16.17
N THR A 171 18.92 -3.40 -16.78
CA THR A 171 18.76 -3.30 -18.25
C THR A 171 20.04 -2.97 -19.00
N ARG A 172 21.17 -2.84 -18.28
CA ARG A 172 22.51 -2.61 -18.82
C ARG A 172 23.53 -3.39 -18.01
N GLU A 173 24.64 -3.78 -18.65
CA GLU A 173 25.80 -4.32 -17.95
C GLU A 173 26.54 -3.26 -17.12
N GLY A 174 27.03 -3.64 -15.94
CA GLY A 174 27.79 -2.79 -15.03
C GLY A 174 27.14 -2.56 -13.65
N ASN A 175 27.78 -1.73 -12.82
CA ASN A 175 27.38 -1.53 -11.41
C ASN A 175 26.19 -0.57 -11.21
N LEU A 176 25.92 0.32 -12.18
CA LEU A 176 24.79 1.26 -12.17
C LEU A 176 23.77 0.84 -13.24
N ALA A 177 23.28 -0.39 -13.12
CA ALA A 177 22.45 -1.02 -14.14
C ALA A 177 20.98 -0.60 -14.11
N GLY A 178 20.50 -0.12 -12.96
CA GLY A 178 19.09 0.12 -12.72
C GLY A 178 18.71 1.58 -12.88
N LYS A 179 17.77 1.88 -13.78
CA LYS A 179 17.31 3.24 -14.07
C LYS A 179 16.10 3.60 -13.20
N ILE A 180 16.11 4.81 -12.66
CA ILE A 180 15.01 5.36 -11.87
C ILE A 180 14.74 6.81 -12.27
N LEU A 181 13.55 7.29 -11.94
CA LEU A 181 13.18 8.70 -11.94
C LEU A 181 12.75 9.10 -10.54
N ALA A 182 13.56 9.96 -9.91
CA ALA A 182 13.22 10.57 -8.63
C ALA A 182 12.47 11.87 -8.88
N VAL A 183 11.38 12.11 -8.14
CA VAL A 183 10.53 13.30 -8.26
C VAL A 183 10.50 14.01 -6.92
N VAL A 184 10.75 15.32 -6.90
CA VAL A 184 10.79 16.18 -5.70
C VAL A 184 10.00 17.46 -5.92
N PRO A 185 9.36 18.03 -4.88
CA PRO A 185 8.61 19.28 -5.03
C PRO A 185 9.56 20.46 -5.19
N LYS A 186 9.18 21.46 -6.01
CA LYS A 186 9.96 22.71 -6.12
C LYS A 186 9.84 23.60 -4.90
N LYS A 187 8.74 23.48 -4.16
CA LYS A 187 8.46 24.26 -2.94
C LYS A 187 8.63 23.36 -1.72
N ALA A 188 9.33 23.87 -0.69
CA ALA A 188 9.61 23.12 0.54
C ALA A 188 8.34 22.78 1.36
N GLU A 189 7.23 23.48 1.12
CA GLU A 189 5.98 23.35 1.89
C GLU A 189 5.07 22.21 1.44
N THR A 190 5.45 21.42 0.42
CA THR A 190 4.63 20.30 -0.04
C THR A 190 4.57 19.21 1.03
N ILE A 191 3.38 19.01 1.60
CA ILE A 191 3.10 17.95 2.56
C ILE A 191 3.31 16.60 1.88
N SER A 192 4.20 15.79 2.43
CA SER A 192 4.49 14.45 1.93
C SER A 192 3.86 13.37 2.81
N ASN A 193 3.12 12.44 2.20
CA ASN A 193 2.52 11.31 2.88
C ASN A 193 3.56 10.19 3.08
N GLN A 194 4.23 10.23 4.23
CA GLN A 194 5.24 9.25 4.62
C GLN A 194 4.69 7.80 4.67
N LEU A 195 3.36 7.61 4.80
CA LEU A 195 2.77 6.26 4.85
C LEU A 195 2.76 5.53 3.51
N PHE A 196 2.94 6.25 2.39
CA PHE A 196 2.96 5.62 1.08
C PHE A 196 4.25 4.82 0.83
N PHE A 197 5.36 5.20 1.48
CA PHE A 197 6.65 4.53 1.34
C PHE A 197 7.06 3.75 2.59
N THR A 198 7.69 2.58 2.43
CA THR A 198 8.14 1.76 3.58
C THR A 198 9.45 1.02 3.34
N HIS A 199 10.32 1.02 4.35
CA HIS A 199 11.52 0.18 4.41
C HIS A 199 11.26 -1.20 5.05
N HIS A 200 10.02 -1.48 5.45
CA HIS A 200 9.61 -2.76 6.04
C HIS A 200 8.48 -3.36 5.21
N PRO A 201 8.74 -3.71 3.95
CA PRO A 201 7.75 -4.31 3.08
C PRO A 201 7.31 -5.68 3.63
N LYS A 202 5.99 -5.92 3.64
CA LYS A 202 5.42 -7.23 3.95
C LYS A 202 4.90 -7.87 2.67
N LEU A 203 5.24 -9.13 2.45
CA LEU A 203 4.72 -9.88 1.31
C LEU A 203 3.23 -10.13 1.52
N GLN A 204 2.43 -9.97 0.46
CA GLN A 204 1.00 -10.26 0.53
C GLN A 204 0.72 -11.72 0.91
N THR A 205 1.63 -12.63 0.55
CA THR A 205 1.56 -14.06 0.85
C THR A 205 2.08 -14.45 2.23
N GLU A 206 2.67 -13.52 3.00
CA GLU A 206 3.30 -13.81 4.29
C GLU A 206 2.34 -14.51 5.27
N PHE A 207 1.10 -14.02 5.34
CA PHE A 207 0.06 -14.64 6.18
C PHE A 207 -0.21 -16.09 5.77
N ALA A 208 -0.42 -16.34 4.47
CA ALA A 208 -0.71 -17.68 3.97
C ALA A 208 0.46 -18.65 4.19
N VAL A 209 1.69 -18.18 3.95
CA VAL A 209 2.92 -18.97 4.19
C VAL A 209 3.04 -19.31 5.69
N LYS A 210 2.74 -18.38 6.59
CA LYS A 210 2.74 -18.63 8.04
C LYS A 210 1.73 -19.72 8.43
N GLN A 211 0.52 -19.69 7.86
CA GLN A 211 -0.49 -20.73 8.11
C GLN A 211 -0.05 -22.12 7.61
N ILE A 212 0.57 -22.19 6.43
CA ILE A 212 1.10 -23.46 5.90
C ILE A 212 2.24 -24.00 6.77
N ARG A 213 3.13 -23.13 7.27
CA ARG A 213 4.25 -23.53 8.12
C ARG A 213 3.77 -24.08 9.47
N LEU A 214 2.78 -23.44 10.09
CA LEU A 214 2.21 -23.90 11.37
C LEU A 214 1.60 -25.30 11.24
N ARG A 215 0.85 -25.55 10.16
CA ARG A 215 0.25 -26.88 9.86
C ARG A 215 1.25 -28.01 9.61
N ARG A 216 2.53 -27.71 9.41
CA ARG A 216 3.57 -28.72 9.12
C ARG A 216 4.36 -29.12 10.36
N VAL A 217 4.14 -28.43 11.47
CA VAL A 217 4.81 -28.63 12.76
C VAL A 217 3.89 -29.35 13.76
N GLU A 218 2.59 -29.40 13.48
CA GLU A 218 1.59 -30.29 14.10
C GLU A 218 1.51 -31.61 13.33
#